data_AF-A0A538CPG6-F1
#
_entry.id   AF-A0A538CPG6-F1
#
_cell.length_a   1.000
_cell.length_b   1.000
_cell.length_c   1.000
_cell.angle_alpha   90.00
_cell.angle_beta   90.00
_cell.angle_gamma   90.00
#
_symmetry.space_group_name_H-M   'P 1'
#
loop_
_entity.id
_entity.type
_entity.pdbx_description
1 polymer ?
#
loop_
_entity_poly.entity_id
_entity_poly.type
_entity_poly.pdbx_seq_one_letter_code
_entity_poly.pdbx_strand_id
1 'polypeptide(L)'
;MKLHQSSEKPLLFVDIDGVLSLWGFRMDEWPNDGAWHQIDGVSHFLSARAARNLLALCTIFDPVWCSGWEEKAGDYLPHLLGLPRFPHLEFERNPGRGLAHWKLDAIESYA
;
A
#
# COMPACT_ATOMS: atom_id res chain seq x y z
N MET A 1 0.09 22.89 -0.92
CA MET A 1 -0.47 22.19 -2.09
C MET A 1 0.71 21.78 -2.97
N LYS A 2 1.16 20.52 -2.89
CA LYS A 2 2.18 20.01 -3.82
C LYS A 2 1.45 19.61 -5.09
N LEU A 3 1.70 20.33 -6.20
CA LEU A 3 1.24 19.90 -7.50
C LEU A 3 1.87 18.54 -7.79
N HIS A 4 1.05 17.51 -7.95
CA HIS A 4 1.51 16.27 -8.56
C HIS A 4 1.91 16.62 -9.99
N GLN A 5 3.16 16.36 -10.38
CA GLN A 5 3.53 16.51 -11.79
C GLN A 5 2.69 15.50 -12.56
N SER A 6 1.88 15.99 -13.50
CA SER A 6 1.02 15.20 -14.35
C SER A 6 1.89 14.38 -15.29
N SER A 7 2.26 13.18 -14.84
CA SER A 7 2.73 12.14 -15.73
C SER A 7 1.55 11.65 -16.58
N GLU A 8 1.81 11.25 -17.82
CA GLU A 8 0.77 10.73 -18.73
C GLU A 8 0.23 9.36 -18.29
N LYS A 9 0.85 8.73 -17.29
CA LYS A 9 0.44 7.41 -16.83
C LYS A 9 -0.83 7.47 -15.98
N PRO A 10 -1.72 6.48 -16.10
CA PRO A 10 -2.84 6.33 -15.17
C PRO A 10 -2.36 6.15 -13.72
N LEU A 11 -3.11 6.70 -12.76
CA LEU A 11 -2.89 6.47 -11.34
C LEU A 11 -3.22 5.03 -10.94
N LEU A 12 -2.45 4.47 -10.02
CA LEU A 12 -2.72 3.20 -9.36
C LEU A 12 -2.77 3.42 -7.85
N PHE A 13 -3.97 3.42 -7.28
CA PHE A 13 -4.15 3.45 -5.83
C PHE A 13 -3.92 2.04 -5.24
N VAL A 14 -2.95 1.92 -4.33
CA VAL A 14 -2.48 0.63 -3.82
C VAL A 14 -2.78 0.51 -2.33
N ASP A 15 -3.58 -0.49 -1.96
CA ASP A 15 -3.72 -0.90 -0.55
C ASP A 15 -2.54 -1.79 -0.13
N ILE A 16 -2.33 -1.96 1.18
CA ILE A 16 -1.22 -2.76 1.72
C ILE A 16 -1.75 -4.03 2.34
N ASP A 17 -2.70 -3.92 3.25
CA ASP A 17 -3.28 -5.05 3.94
C ASP A 17 -4.16 -5.87 2.97
N GLY A 18 -3.81 -7.14 2.77
CA GLY A 18 -4.45 -8.08 1.84
C GLY A 18 -3.85 -8.04 0.44
N VAL A 19 -2.90 -7.12 0.18
CA VAL A 19 -2.25 -6.92 -1.13
C VAL A 19 -0.75 -7.20 -1.03
N LEU A 20 -0.04 -6.51 -0.14
CA LEU A 20 1.40 -6.69 0.14
C LEU A 20 1.63 -7.38 1.49
N SER A 21 0.89 -6.94 2.50
CA SER A 21 0.80 -7.53 3.84
C SER A 21 -0.29 -8.59 3.80
N LEU A 22 0.09 -9.85 3.70
CA LEU A 22 -0.82 -10.94 3.43
C LEU A 22 -1.11 -11.76 4.69
N TRP A 23 -2.28 -12.39 4.77
CA TRP A 23 -2.68 -13.29 5.86
C TRP A 23 -3.69 -14.33 5.38
N GLY A 24 -4.11 -15.23 6.28
CA GLY A 24 -5.19 -16.18 6.03
C GLY A 24 -4.80 -17.42 5.24
N PHE A 25 -3.50 -17.66 5.00
CA PHE A 25 -3.04 -18.91 4.41
C PHE A 25 -3.03 -20.03 5.44
N ARG A 26 -3.25 -21.24 4.96
CA ARG A 26 -3.10 -22.45 5.77
C ARG A 26 -1.61 -22.73 6.02
N MET A 27 -1.28 -23.38 7.13
CA MET A 27 0.12 -23.67 7.48
C MET A 27 0.85 -24.55 6.44
N ASP A 28 0.12 -25.41 5.74
CA ASP A 28 0.62 -26.26 4.66
C ASP A 28 0.74 -25.55 3.30
N GLU A 29 0.18 -24.35 3.17
CA GLU A 29 0.18 -23.52 1.96
C GLU A 29 0.99 -22.22 2.15
N TRP A 30 1.87 -22.21 3.14
CA TRP A 30 2.62 -21.01 3.48
C TRP A 30 3.42 -20.51 2.26
N PRO A 31 3.24 -19.23 1.85
CA PRO A 31 3.99 -18.69 0.72
C PRO A 31 5.51 -18.67 1.00
N ASN A 32 6.30 -19.34 0.17
CA ASN A 32 7.76 -19.35 0.33
C ASN A 32 8.45 -18.07 -0.21
N ASP A 33 7.67 -17.09 -0.63
CA ASP A 33 8.10 -15.89 -1.35
C ASP A 33 7.79 -14.60 -0.57
N GLY A 34 7.98 -14.64 0.76
CA GLY A 34 7.81 -13.50 1.66
C GLY A 34 8.49 -13.73 3.01
N ALA A 35 8.35 -12.76 3.91
CA ALA A 35 8.92 -12.83 5.25
C ALA A 35 8.03 -12.13 6.29
N TRP A 36 8.11 -12.58 7.54
CA TRP A 36 7.48 -11.90 8.66
C TRP A 36 8.32 -10.71 9.13
N HIS A 37 7.65 -9.59 9.35
CA HIS A 37 8.23 -8.38 9.90
C HIS A 37 7.38 -7.89 11.08
N GLN A 38 8.04 -7.36 12.10
CA GLN A 38 7.40 -6.63 13.19
C GLN A 38 7.46 -5.14 12.87
N ILE A 39 6.32 -4.50 12.71
CA ILE A 39 6.18 -3.09 12.37
C ILE A 39 5.27 -2.47 13.41
N ASP A 40 5.78 -1.52 14.20
CA ASP A 40 5.07 -0.88 15.31
C ASP A 40 4.36 -1.88 16.28
N GLY A 41 4.97 -3.05 16.48
CA GLY A 41 4.43 -4.11 17.36
C GLY A 41 3.37 -5.00 16.72
N VAL A 42 3.09 -4.86 15.41
CA VAL A 42 2.17 -5.70 14.64
C VAL A 42 2.98 -6.60 13.69
N SER A 43 2.57 -7.87 13.60
CA SER A 43 3.20 -8.86 12.71
C SER A 43 2.59 -8.78 11.31
N HIS A 44 3.43 -8.57 10.30
CA HIS A 44 3.03 -8.55 8.90
C HIS A 44 3.83 -9.57 8.09
N PHE A 45 3.16 -10.41 7.32
CA PHE A 45 3.82 -11.26 6.33
C PHE A 45 3.87 -10.51 5.00
N LEU A 46 5.03 -9.98 4.65
CA LEU A 46 5.20 -9.17 3.45
C LEU A 46 5.59 -10.08 2.26
N SER A 47 4.79 -10.05 1.20
CA SER A 47 5.02 -10.86 0.00
C SER A 47 5.98 -10.19 -0.98
N ALA A 48 7.13 -10.82 -1.20
CA ALA A 48 8.10 -10.38 -2.21
C ALA A 48 7.54 -10.54 -3.64
N ARG A 49 6.65 -11.52 -3.88
CA ARG A 49 5.96 -11.64 -5.19
C ARG A 49 5.01 -10.49 -5.44
N ALA A 50 4.21 -10.10 -4.46
CA ALA A 50 3.33 -8.94 -4.61
C ALA A 50 4.14 -7.65 -4.85
N ALA A 51 5.26 -7.47 -4.15
CA ALA A 51 6.18 -6.36 -4.39
C ALA A 51 6.73 -6.33 -5.82
N ARG A 52 7.18 -7.49 -6.36
CA ARG A 52 7.65 -7.59 -7.76
C ARG A 52 6.55 -7.25 -8.76
N ASN A 53 5.32 -7.70 -8.52
CA ASN A 53 4.19 -7.36 -9.37
C ASN A 53 3.91 -5.85 -9.36
N LEU A 54 3.97 -5.21 -8.18
CA LEU A 54 3.81 -3.77 -8.07
C LEU A 54 4.92 -3.00 -8.81
N LEU A 55 6.18 -3.42 -8.70
CA LEU A 55 7.29 -2.85 -9.47
C LEU A 55 7.06 -2.94 -10.98
N ALA A 56 6.55 -4.06 -11.47
CA ALA A 56 6.18 -4.21 -12.88
C ALA A 56 5.05 -3.24 -13.28
N LEU A 57 4.04 -3.04 -12.42
CA LEU A 57 2.97 -2.08 -12.69
C LEU A 57 3.47 -0.62 -12.73
N CYS A 58 4.50 -0.27 -11.96
CA CYS A 58 5.10 1.07 -11.96
C CYS A 58 5.67 1.49 -13.33
N THR A 59 5.92 0.54 -14.24
CA THR A 59 6.38 0.90 -15.59
C THR A 59 5.28 1.56 -16.42
N ILE A 60 4.01 1.32 -16.08
CA ILE A 60 2.83 1.79 -16.83
C ILE A 60 1.82 2.60 -15.99
N PHE A 61 1.90 2.55 -14.66
CA PHE A 61 1.09 3.34 -13.73
C PHE A 61 1.96 4.23 -12.85
N ASP A 62 1.35 5.29 -12.32
CA ASP A 62 1.88 6.05 -11.20
C ASP A 62 1.24 5.60 -9.89
N PRO A 63 1.96 4.85 -9.05
CA PRO A 63 1.43 4.31 -7.80
C PRO A 63 1.29 5.38 -6.72
N VAL A 64 0.19 5.27 -5.95
CA VAL A 64 -0.09 6.07 -4.76
C VAL A 64 -0.58 5.13 -3.67
N TRP A 65 0.00 5.19 -2.47
CA TRP A 65 -0.49 4.42 -1.34
C TRP A 65 -1.87 4.90 -0.92
N CYS A 66 -2.84 3.98 -0.91
CA CYS A 66 -4.22 4.20 -0.53
C CYS A 66 -4.58 3.20 0.57
N SER A 67 -3.96 3.36 1.73
CA SER A 67 -4.02 2.44 2.86
C SER A 67 -3.95 3.19 4.17
N GLY A 68 -4.53 2.63 5.24
CA GLY A 68 -4.46 3.22 6.59
C GLY A 68 -3.06 3.24 7.21
N TRP A 69 -2.04 2.77 6.48
CA TRP A 69 -0.64 2.93 6.84
C TRP A 69 -0.13 4.35 6.61
N GLU A 70 -0.72 5.10 5.67
CA GLU A 70 -0.37 6.49 5.35
C GLU A 70 1.16 6.67 5.19
N GLU A 71 1.79 7.54 5.98
CA GLU A 71 3.22 7.84 5.92
C GLU A 71 4.10 6.61 6.16
N LYS A 72 3.64 5.67 7.01
CA LYS A 72 4.40 4.48 7.40
C LYS A 72 4.71 3.58 6.21
N ALA A 73 3.84 3.57 5.20
CA ALA A 73 4.08 2.84 3.96
C ALA A 73 5.41 3.26 3.31
N GLY A 74 5.66 4.57 3.25
CA GLY A 74 6.90 5.14 2.73
C GLY A 74 8.11 4.89 3.62
N ASP A 75 7.92 4.75 4.93
CA ASP A 75 9.02 4.56 5.88
C ASP A 75 9.50 3.11 5.97
N TYR A 76 8.60 2.13 5.84
CA TYR A 76 8.95 0.72 5.99
C TYR A 76 9.15 0.00 4.65
N LEU A 77 8.19 0.11 3.72
CA LEU A 77 8.13 -0.77 2.55
C LEU A 77 9.31 -0.62 1.57
N PRO A 78 9.93 0.57 1.38
CA PRO A 78 11.12 0.68 0.55
C PRO A 78 12.27 -0.20 1.03
N HIS A 79 12.47 -0.27 2.34
CA HIS A 79 13.58 -1.01 2.94
C HIS A 79 13.26 -2.50 3.10
N LEU A 80 12.00 -2.85 3.35
CA LEU A 80 11.59 -4.24 3.57
C LEU A 80 11.29 -5.00 2.26
N LEU A 81 10.80 -4.31 1.24
CA LEU A 81 10.38 -4.91 -0.04
C LEU A 81 11.16 -4.40 -1.25
N GLY A 82 12.11 -3.46 -1.07
CA GLY A 82 12.87 -2.88 -2.18
C GLY A 82 12.02 -2.01 -3.11
N LEU A 83 10.93 -1.44 -2.60
CA LEU A 83 10.03 -0.58 -3.38
C LEU A 83 10.56 0.87 -3.44
N PRO A 84 10.25 1.64 -4.50
CA PRO A 84 10.43 3.08 -4.47
C PRO A 84 9.55 3.74 -3.40
N ARG A 85 9.89 4.98 -3.03
CA ARG A 85 8.98 5.82 -2.23
C ARG A 85 7.88 6.35 -3.15
N PHE A 86 6.63 6.03 -2.81
CA PHE A 86 5.44 6.55 -3.46
C PHE A 86 4.76 7.62 -2.59
N PRO A 87 4.00 8.55 -3.18
CA PRO A 87 3.05 9.38 -2.42
C PRO A 87 2.04 8.50 -1.68
N HIS A 88 1.44 9.02 -0.61
CA HIS A 88 0.32 8.40 0.09
C HIS A 88 -0.85 9.38 0.20
N LEU A 89 -2.05 8.83 0.30
CA LEU A 89 -3.23 9.58 0.73
C LEU A 89 -3.25 9.69 2.25
N GLU A 90 -3.68 10.85 2.75
CA GLU A 90 -4.05 11.06 4.14
C GLU A 90 -5.57 10.93 4.27
N PHE A 91 -6.03 10.28 5.33
CA PHE A 91 -7.43 9.99 5.57
C PHE A 91 -7.91 10.66 6.87
N GLU A 92 -9.20 11.01 6.90
CA GLU A 92 -9.79 11.60 8.10
C GLU A 92 -9.78 10.61 9.26
N ARG A 93 -9.28 11.04 10.42
CA ARG A 93 -9.25 10.22 11.63
C ARG A 93 -10.66 10.03 12.15
N ASN A 94 -11.07 8.77 12.32
CA ASN A 94 -12.35 8.33 12.87
C ASN A 94 -13.57 8.57 11.95
N PRO A 95 -13.66 7.87 10.79
CA PRO A 95 -14.81 7.95 9.88
C PRO A 95 -16.12 7.38 10.48
N GLY A 96 -16.10 6.90 11.74
CA GLY A 96 -17.22 6.23 12.38
C GLY A 96 -17.40 4.79 11.87
N ARG A 97 -17.96 3.92 12.73
CA ARG A 97 -18.15 2.48 12.42
C ARG A 97 -19.12 2.18 11.26
N GLY A 98 -19.74 3.20 10.67
CA GLY A 98 -20.74 3.06 9.61
C GLY A 98 -20.27 3.44 8.20
N LEU A 99 -19.08 4.04 8.03
CA LEU A 99 -18.60 4.49 6.73
C LEU A 99 -17.58 3.50 6.17
N ALA A 100 -18.06 2.44 5.50
CA ALA A 100 -17.20 1.50 4.77
C ALA A 100 -16.46 2.14 3.58
N HIS A 101 -16.84 3.37 3.20
CA HIS A 101 -16.32 4.11 2.05
C HIS A 101 -15.37 5.25 2.42
N TRP A 102 -14.76 5.20 3.61
CA TRP A 102 -13.91 6.25 4.16
C TRP A 102 -12.68 6.65 3.30
N LYS A 103 -12.32 5.86 2.28
CA LYS A 103 -11.25 6.20 1.33
C LYS A 103 -11.69 7.11 0.18
N LEU A 104 -12.99 7.20 -0.12
CA LEU A 104 -13.49 7.86 -1.34
C LEU A 104 -13.13 9.34 -1.38
N ASP A 105 -13.37 10.10 -0.31
CA ASP A 105 -13.12 11.55 -0.28
C ASP A 105 -11.64 11.88 -0.55
N ALA A 106 -10.72 11.07 -0.02
CA ALA A 106 -9.28 11.24 -0.23
C ALA A 106 -8.87 10.89 -1.67
N ILE A 107 -9.49 9.86 -2.26
CA ILE A 107 -9.27 9.47 -3.66
C ILE A 107 -9.78 10.58 -4.59
N GLU A 108 -11.01 11.07 -4.37
CA GLU A 108 -11.63 12.14 -5.16
C GLU A 108 -10.85 13.46 -5.06
N SER A 109 -10.26 13.76 -3.90
CA SER A 109 -9.44 14.96 -3.71
C SER A 109 -8.07 14.90 -4.40
N TYR A 110 -7.57 13.69 -4.67
CA TYR A 110 -6.25 13.48 -5.26
C TYR A 110 -6.28 13.38 -6.79
N ALA A 111 -7.35 12.79 -7.35
CA ALA A 111 -7.48 12.42 -8.76
C ALA A 111 -8.02 13.54 -9.67
#